data_AF-A0A5N7CR10-F1
#
_entry.id   AF-A0A5N7CR10-F1
#
_cell.length_a   1.000
_cell.length_b   1.000
_cell.length_c   1.000
_cell.angle_alpha   90.00
_cell.angle_beta   90.00
_cell.angle_gamma   90.00
#
_symmetry.space_group_name_H-M   'P 1'
#
loop_
_entity.id
_entity.type
_entity.pdbx_description
1 polymer ?
#
loop_
_entity_poly.entity_id
_entity_poly.type
_entity_poly.pdbx_seq_one_letter_code
_entity_poly.pdbx_strand_id
1 'polypeptide(L)'
;MANIIEKIRKAINEPYRRIDKVNRQCIPLCLLSHTTSPGIYALGLSCYGEMYFGFEDAQDALLASVKEGTAEDDPGQNFIRSLKSLGNLQLSRSKRLEDDLSFLCLFRRDHILLTATDSHITSIRKYIQQRIMEKQHRLLAYAFVMYSALFNGGKVVREMLVQQTDHDFWGLPDLPEAHADL
;
A
#
# COMPACT_ATOMS: atom_id res chain seq x y z
N MET A 1 20.02 -25.67 -3.82
CA MET A 1 18.99 -24.99 -4.65
C MET A 1 18.53 -23.75 -3.90
N ALA A 2 18.57 -22.56 -4.51
CA ALA A 2 18.11 -21.34 -3.83
C ALA A 2 16.60 -21.41 -3.52
N ASN A 3 16.21 -21.06 -2.30
CA ASN A 3 14.81 -21.03 -1.85
C ASN A 3 14.04 -20.00 -2.71
N ILE A 4 12.74 -20.22 -2.95
CA ILE A 4 11.88 -19.29 -3.71
C ILE A 4 11.96 -17.86 -3.16
N ILE A 5 12.09 -17.69 -1.86
CA ILE A 5 12.26 -16.37 -1.22
C ILE A 5 13.56 -15.70 -1.68
N GLU A 6 14.66 -16.44 -1.77
CA GLU A 6 15.96 -15.91 -2.25
C GLU A 6 15.88 -15.52 -3.73
N LYS A 7 15.20 -16.34 -4.54
CA LYS A 7 14.97 -16.03 -5.96
C LYS A 7 14.15 -14.75 -6.12
N ILE A 8 13.07 -14.59 -5.36
CA ILE A 8 12.25 -13.38 -5.35
C ILE A 8 13.11 -12.19 -4.92
N ARG A 9 13.81 -12.28 -3.78
CA ARG A 9 14.70 -11.20 -3.28
C ARG A 9 15.74 -10.79 -4.31
N LYS A 10 16.39 -11.74 -4.97
CA LYS A 10 17.37 -11.47 -6.02
C LYS A 10 16.73 -10.76 -7.21
N ALA A 11 15.55 -11.21 -7.65
CA ALA A 11 14.84 -10.63 -8.79
C ALA A 11 14.35 -9.19 -8.51
N ILE A 12 13.89 -8.91 -7.29
CA ILE A 12 13.34 -7.59 -6.94
C ILE A 12 14.37 -6.58 -6.45
N ASN A 13 15.60 -7.00 -6.15
CA ASN A 13 16.61 -6.14 -5.51
C ASN A 13 16.88 -4.85 -6.30
N GLU A 14 17.06 -4.95 -7.61
CA GLU A 14 17.37 -3.79 -8.44
C GLU A 14 16.17 -2.85 -8.64
N PRO A 15 14.96 -3.33 -8.97
CA PRO A 15 13.75 -2.53 -8.93
C PRO A 15 13.49 -1.86 -7.57
N TYR A 16 13.67 -2.60 -6.48
CA TYR A 16 13.50 -2.09 -5.11
C TYR A 16 14.44 -0.92 -4.81
N ARG A 17 15.74 -1.05 -5.14
CA ARG A 17 16.72 0.03 -4.91
C ARG A 17 16.37 1.30 -5.68
N ARG A 18 15.86 1.18 -6.90
CA ARG A 18 15.43 2.33 -7.70
C ARG A 18 14.26 3.06 -7.03
N ILE A 19 13.26 2.31 -6.57
CA ILE A 19 12.10 2.87 -5.87
C ILE A 19 12.50 3.47 -4.52
N ASP A 20 13.32 2.78 -3.72
CA ASP A 20 13.81 3.28 -2.43
C ASP A 20 14.59 4.60 -2.61
N LYS A 21 15.44 4.70 -3.64
CA LYS A 21 16.14 5.93 -3.97
C LYS A 21 15.17 7.07 -4.29
N VAL A 22 14.16 6.83 -5.13
CA VAL A 22 13.15 7.84 -5.47
C VAL A 22 12.37 8.25 -4.22
N ASN A 23 11.91 7.31 -3.41
CA ASN A 23 11.18 7.59 -2.17
C ASN A 23 12.01 8.44 -1.20
N ARG A 24 13.29 8.11 -0.99
CA ARG A 24 14.18 8.91 -0.12
C ARG A 24 14.40 10.34 -0.64
N GLN A 25 14.32 10.56 -1.94
CA GLN A 25 14.45 11.88 -2.55
C GLN A 25 13.14 12.66 -2.51
N CYS A 26 12.00 12.00 -2.75
CA CYS A 26 10.71 12.65 -2.88
C CYS A 26 10.00 12.88 -1.54
N ILE A 27 10.08 11.94 -0.59
CA ILE A 27 9.34 12.05 0.68
C ILE A 27 9.71 13.33 1.45
N PRO A 28 11.00 13.69 1.65
CA PRO A 28 11.35 14.93 2.35
C PRO A 28 10.79 16.20 1.71
N LEU A 29 10.61 16.21 0.39
CA LEU A 29 10.06 17.34 -0.36
C LEU A 29 8.55 17.51 -0.13
N CYS A 30 7.89 16.49 0.45
CA CYS A 30 6.47 16.50 0.77
C CYS A 30 6.19 16.91 2.23
N LEU A 31 7.21 17.31 3.01
CA LEU A 31 7.11 17.60 4.45
C LEU A 31 7.35 19.07 4.76
N LEU A 32 7.18 19.44 6.03
CA LEU A 32 7.11 20.82 6.51
C LEU A 32 8.29 21.71 6.08
N SER A 33 9.50 21.15 5.95
CA SER A 33 10.68 21.88 5.49
C SER A 33 10.58 22.39 4.04
N HIS A 34 9.65 21.86 3.24
CA HIS A 34 9.52 22.15 1.80
C HIS A 34 8.09 22.52 1.38
N THR A 35 7.07 22.13 2.13
CA THR A 35 5.66 22.43 1.87
C THR A 35 4.90 22.62 3.17
N THR A 36 3.88 23.47 3.19
CA THR A 36 2.95 23.66 4.32
C THR A 36 1.61 22.94 4.10
N SER A 37 1.48 22.21 3.00
CA SER A 37 0.30 21.39 2.69
C SER A 37 0.69 19.90 2.65
N PRO A 38 -0.12 19.02 3.27
CA PRO A 38 0.03 17.57 3.13
C PRO A 38 -0.45 17.06 1.77
N GLY A 39 -1.00 17.91 0.89
CA GLY A 39 -1.58 17.51 -0.39
C GLY A 39 -0.63 16.77 -1.33
N ILE A 40 0.65 17.15 -1.38
CA ILE A 40 1.66 16.45 -2.21
C ILE A 40 1.95 15.06 -1.63
N TYR A 41 2.03 14.95 -0.30
CA TYR A 41 2.15 13.65 0.37
C TYR A 41 0.93 12.77 0.09
N ALA A 42 -0.28 13.32 0.17
CA ALA A 42 -1.53 12.62 -0.13
C ALA A 42 -1.58 12.12 -1.58
N LEU A 43 -1.09 12.91 -2.55
CA LEU A 43 -0.98 12.50 -3.95
C LEU A 43 0.01 11.33 -4.14
N GLY A 44 1.14 11.35 -3.43
CA GLY A 44 2.07 10.22 -3.42
C GLY A 44 1.44 8.97 -2.80
N LEU A 45 0.75 9.15 -1.68
CA LEU A 45 0.08 8.08 -0.95
C LEU A 45 -1.05 7.44 -1.77
N SER A 46 -1.82 8.23 -2.53
CA SER A 46 -2.92 7.72 -3.36
C SER A 46 -2.45 6.77 -4.45
N CYS A 47 -1.28 7.03 -5.05
CA CYS A 47 -0.65 6.09 -5.99
C CYS A 47 -0.37 4.72 -5.35
N TYR A 48 0.13 4.70 -4.11
CA TYR A 48 0.30 3.44 -3.37
C TYR A 48 -1.06 2.84 -2.96
N GLY A 49 -2.04 3.69 -2.62
CA GLY A 49 -3.43 3.32 -2.35
C GLY A 49 -4.01 2.43 -3.45
N GLU A 50 -3.99 2.91 -4.70
CA GLU A 50 -4.49 2.15 -5.85
C GLU A 50 -3.78 0.82 -6.08
N MET A 51 -2.50 0.72 -5.71
CA MET A 51 -1.80 -0.56 -5.76
C MET A 51 -2.40 -1.56 -4.78
N TYR A 52 -2.67 -1.13 -3.54
CA TYR A 52 -3.31 -1.97 -2.53
C TYR A 52 -4.74 -2.31 -2.91
N PHE A 53 -5.52 -1.34 -3.39
CA PHE A 53 -6.89 -1.59 -3.85
C PHE A 53 -6.92 -2.64 -4.97
N GLY A 54 -6.09 -2.49 -6.00
CA GLY A 54 -6.08 -3.46 -7.12
C GLY A 54 -5.58 -4.84 -6.72
N PHE A 55 -4.63 -4.91 -5.80
CA PHE A 55 -4.13 -6.18 -5.26
C PHE A 55 -5.17 -6.87 -4.37
N GLU A 56 -5.79 -6.15 -3.43
CA GLU A 56 -6.76 -6.69 -2.48
C GLU A 56 -8.08 -7.05 -3.17
N ASP A 57 -8.55 -6.26 -4.14
CA ASP A 57 -9.69 -6.63 -5.00
C ASP A 57 -9.45 -7.96 -5.73
N ALA A 58 -8.24 -8.14 -6.29
CA ALA A 58 -7.89 -9.36 -7.00
C ALA A 58 -7.78 -10.55 -6.03
N GLN A 59 -7.26 -10.32 -4.82
CA GLN A 59 -7.24 -11.33 -3.77
C GLN A 59 -8.66 -11.78 -3.42
N ASP A 60 -9.57 -10.84 -3.16
CA ASP A 60 -10.94 -11.13 -2.78
C ASP A 60 -11.71 -11.84 -3.91
N ALA A 61 -11.53 -11.40 -5.16
CA ALA A 61 -12.11 -12.07 -6.33
C ALA A 61 -11.63 -13.52 -6.48
N LEU A 62 -10.33 -13.77 -6.26
CA LEU A 62 -9.78 -15.12 -6.31
C LEU A 62 -10.31 -15.98 -5.16
N LEU A 63 -10.35 -15.46 -3.94
CA LEU A 63 -10.88 -16.18 -2.78
C LEU A 63 -12.37 -16.51 -2.94
N ALA A 64 -13.17 -15.61 -3.51
CA ALA A 64 -14.57 -15.84 -3.83
C ALA A 64 -14.77 -16.89 -4.94
N SER A 65 -13.77 -17.10 -5.81
CA SER A 65 -13.83 -18.10 -6.89
C SER A 65 -13.59 -19.55 -6.42
N VAL A 66 -13.21 -19.74 -5.14
CA VAL A 66 -12.97 -21.06 -4.58
C VAL A 66 -14.29 -21.82 -4.45
N LYS A 67 -14.42 -22.92 -5.19
CA LYS A 67 -15.62 -23.77 -5.13
C LYS A 67 -15.50 -24.77 -3.99
N GLU A 68 -16.43 -24.73 -3.05
CA GLU A 68 -16.55 -25.75 -2.00
C GLU A 68 -16.91 -27.10 -2.64
N GLY A 69 -16.13 -28.14 -2.32
CA GLY A 69 -16.35 -29.51 -2.83
C GLY A 69 -15.67 -29.87 -4.16
N THR A 70 -14.80 -29.01 -4.71
CA THR A 70 -13.91 -29.43 -5.80
C THR A 70 -12.84 -30.39 -5.29
N ALA A 71 -12.60 -31.48 -6.02
CA ALA A 71 -11.61 -32.50 -5.68
C ALA A 71 -10.26 -31.85 -5.30
N GLU A 72 -9.57 -32.41 -4.30
CA GLU A 72 -8.26 -31.94 -3.81
C GLU A 72 -7.15 -31.93 -4.88
N ASP A 73 -7.44 -32.33 -6.11
CA ASP A 73 -6.46 -32.54 -7.17
C ASP A 73 -6.35 -31.38 -8.17
N ASP A 74 -7.12 -30.29 -8.04
CA ASP A 74 -6.90 -29.07 -8.83
C ASP A 74 -5.80 -28.19 -8.18
N PRO A 75 -4.59 -28.10 -8.78
CA PRO A 75 -3.48 -27.35 -8.21
C PRO A 75 -3.79 -25.85 -8.08
N GLY A 76 -4.65 -25.30 -8.96
CA GLY A 76 -5.05 -23.89 -8.90
C GLY A 76 -5.91 -23.60 -7.68
N GLN A 77 -6.93 -24.42 -7.44
CA GLN A 77 -7.80 -24.31 -6.27
C GLN A 77 -7.04 -24.57 -4.96
N ASN A 78 -6.09 -25.52 -4.95
CA ASN A 78 -5.22 -25.75 -3.79
C ASN A 78 -4.35 -24.54 -3.45
N PHE A 79 -3.81 -23.87 -4.47
CA PHE A 79 -3.05 -22.64 -4.29
C PHE A 79 -3.91 -21.53 -3.69
N ILE A 80 -5.10 -21.27 -4.23
CA ILE A 80 -6.01 -20.23 -3.71
C ILE A 80 -6.49 -20.56 -2.29
N ARG A 81 -6.81 -21.83 -1.99
CA ARG A 81 -7.14 -22.26 -0.62
C ARG A 81 -5.98 -22.02 0.34
N SER A 82 -4.74 -22.25 -0.09
CA SER A 82 -3.55 -21.93 0.71
C SER A 82 -3.42 -20.42 0.94
N LEU A 83 -3.78 -19.59 -0.03
CA LEU A 83 -3.80 -18.12 0.12
C LEU A 83 -4.88 -17.64 1.12
N LYS A 84 -5.99 -18.38 1.30
CA LYS A 84 -7.00 -18.06 2.32
C LYS A 84 -6.39 -18.00 3.73
N SER A 85 -5.36 -18.81 4.00
CA SER A 85 -4.62 -18.74 5.27
C SER A 85 -3.86 -17.42 5.46
N LEU A 86 -3.40 -16.78 4.37
CA LEU A 86 -2.77 -15.46 4.40
C LEU A 86 -3.79 -14.33 4.64
N GLY A 87 -5.02 -14.48 4.14
CA GLY A 87 -6.10 -13.51 4.34
C GLY A 87 -6.47 -13.31 5.82
N ASN A 88 -6.31 -14.36 6.63
CA ASN A 88 -6.57 -14.30 8.07
C ASN A 88 -5.56 -13.45 8.86
N LEU A 89 -4.45 -13.02 8.24
CA LEU A 89 -3.37 -12.29 8.91
C LEU A 89 -3.68 -10.79 9.16
N GLN A 90 -4.92 -10.33 8.91
CA GLN A 90 -5.34 -8.92 9.04
C GLN A 90 -4.35 -7.94 8.40
N LEU A 91 -3.78 -8.34 7.25
CA LEU A 91 -2.78 -7.54 6.57
C LEU A 91 -3.37 -6.44 5.68
N SER A 92 -4.68 -6.51 5.39
CA SER A 92 -5.38 -5.59 4.51
C SER A 92 -5.14 -4.14 4.92
N ARG A 93 -4.79 -3.34 3.91
CA ARG A 93 -4.50 -1.91 4.05
C ARG A 93 -5.54 -1.03 3.41
N SER A 94 -6.39 -1.57 2.54
CA SER A 94 -7.36 -0.77 1.79
C SER A 94 -8.20 0.12 2.71
N LYS A 95 -8.83 -0.45 3.75
CA LYS A 95 -9.67 0.33 4.65
C LYS A 95 -8.93 1.46 5.36
N ARG A 96 -7.71 1.17 5.85
CA ARG A 96 -6.88 2.18 6.52
C ARG A 96 -6.41 3.27 5.56
N LEU A 97 -6.04 2.89 4.33
CA LEU A 97 -5.63 3.83 3.30
C LEU A 97 -6.79 4.71 2.83
N GLU A 98 -8.00 4.16 2.72
CA GLU A 98 -9.20 4.94 2.44
C GLU A 98 -9.46 5.98 3.54
N ASP A 99 -9.36 5.57 4.81
CA ASP A 99 -9.57 6.47 5.94
C ASP A 99 -8.48 7.56 5.98
N ASP A 100 -7.20 7.19 5.80
CA ASP A 100 -6.06 8.12 5.75
C ASP A 100 -6.20 9.11 4.56
N LEU A 101 -6.52 8.62 3.37
CA LEU A 101 -6.71 9.47 2.19
C LEU A 101 -7.93 10.38 2.34
N SER A 102 -9.03 9.87 2.88
CA SER A 102 -10.21 10.68 3.17
C SER A 102 -9.87 11.80 4.14
N PHE A 103 -9.18 11.50 5.23
CA PHE A 103 -8.70 12.50 6.19
C PHE A 103 -7.82 13.57 5.52
N LEU A 104 -6.82 13.15 4.74
CA LEU A 104 -5.91 14.07 4.06
C LEU A 104 -6.59 14.91 2.96
N CYS A 105 -7.62 14.36 2.30
CA CYS A 105 -8.40 15.07 1.28
C CYS A 105 -9.42 16.03 1.87
N LEU A 106 -9.97 15.73 3.06
CA LEU A 106 -10.94 16.58 3.75
C LEU A 106 -10.32 17.91 4.19
N PHE A 107 -9.00 17.95 4.41
CA PHE A 107 -8.38 19.07 5.10
C PHE A 107 -8.11 20.32 4.27
N ARG A 108 -8.06 20.30 2.92
CA ARG A 108 -7.96 21.54 2.11
C ARG A 108 -8.38 21.40 0.64
N ARG A 109 -8.63 22.56 -0.01
CA ARG A 109 -9.02 22.80 -1.42
C ARG A 109 -8.01 22.31 -2.48
N ASP A 110 -7.28 21.24 -2.22
CA ASP A 110 -6.30 20.64 -3.12
C ASP A 110 -6.92 19.49 -3.95
N HIS A 111 -8.25 19.33 -3.90
CA HIS A 111 -9.02 18.38 -4.72
C HIS A 111 -8.68 18.41 -6.22
N ILE A 112 -8.15 19.54 -6.72
CA ILE A 112 -7.75 19.75 -8.11
C ILE A 112 -6.54 18.88 -8.50
N LEU A 113 -5.60 18.61 -7.58
CA LEU A 113 -4.42 17.79 -7.86
C LEU A 113 -4.75 16.30 -7.97
N LEU A 114 -5.67 15.81 -7.15
CA LEU A 114 -6.12 14.40 -7.14
C LEU A 114 -7.04 14.08 -8.32
N THR A 115 -7.97 14.98 -8.67
CA THR A 115 -8.87 14.78 -9.82
C THR A 115 -8.16 14.91 -11.17
N ALA A 116 -7.09 15.70 -11.28
CA ALA A 116 -6.32 15.82 -12.52
C ALA A 116 -5.48 14.57 -12.87
N THR A 117 -5.19 13.70 -11.89
CA THR A 117 -4.39 12.48 -12.06
C THR A 117 -5.21 11.19 -12.05
N ASP A 118 -6.54 11.31 -11.95
CA ASP A 118 -7.48 10.22 -11.69
C ASP A 118 -7.42 9.11 -12.76
N SER A 119 -7.15 9.47 -14.03
CA SER A 119 -7.04 8.50 -15.12
C SER A 119 -5.79 7.60 -15.01
N HIS A 120 -4.64 8.15 -14.61
CA HIS A 120 -3.41 7.38 -14.42
C HIS A 120 -3.48 6.56 -13.14
N ILE A 121 -4.02 7.15 -12.07
CA ILE A 121 -4.20 6.52 -10.76
C ILE A 121 -5.14 5.31 -10.89
N THR A 122 -6.33 5.49 -11.48
CA THR A 122 -7.27 4.39 -11.76
C THR A 122 -6.68 3.32 -12.69
N SER A 123 -5.76 3.69 -13.58
CA SER A 123 -5.09 2.72 -14.47
C SER A 123 -4.17 1.77 -13.71
N ILE A 124 -3.59 2.18 -12.57
CA ILE A 124 -2.72 1.32 -11.73
C ILE A 124 -3.53 0.16 -11.15
N ARG A 125 -4.69 0.46 -10.54
CA ARG A 125 -5.59 -0.54 -9.94
C ARG A 125 -6.01 -1.59 -10.96
N LYS A 126 -6.54 -1.15 -12.11
CA LYS A 126 -6.97 -2.04 -13.20
C LYS A 126 -5.81 -2.90 -13.71
N TYR A 127 -4.64 -2.29 -13.89
CA TYR A 127 -3.45 -3.00 -14.36
C TYR A 127 -3.01 -4.11 -13.40
N ILE A 128 -2.92 -3.83 -12.10
CA ILE A 128 -2.53 -4.83 -11.10
C ILE A 128 -3.56 -5.95 -11.02
N GLN A 129 -4.85 -5.59 -10.97
CA GLN A 129 -5.94 -6.56 -10.95
C GLN A 129 -5.86 -7.49 -12.18
N GLN A 130 -5.76 -6.92 -13.39
CA GLN A 130 -5.63 -7.71 -14.62
C GLN A 130 -4.42 -8.64 -14.58
N ARG A 131 -3.24 -8.14 -14.16
CA ARG A 131 -2.02 -8.95 -14.08
C ARG A 131 -2.19 -10.15 -13.15
N ILE A 132 -2.84 -9.97 -12.01
CA ILE A 132 -3.08 -11.05 -11.05
C ILE A 132 -4.09 -12.05 -11.62
N MET A 133 -5.18 -11.58 -12.20
CA MET A 133 -6.22 -12.44 -12.78
C MET A 133 -5.73 -13.26 -13.98
N GLU A 134 -4.81 -12.73 -14.80
CA GLU A 134 -4.16 -13.47 -15.89
C GLU A 134 -3.34 -14.68 -15.39
N LYS A 135 -2.69 -14.54 -14.23
CA LYS A 135 -1.83 -15.57 -13.65
C LYS A 135 -1.88 -15.48 -12.12
N GLN A 136 -2.75 -16.29 -11.53
CA GLN A 136 -3.09 -16.26 -10.10
C GLN A 136 -1.87 -16.36 -9.17
N HIS A 137 -0.83 -17.12 -9.54
CA HIS A 137 0.40 -17.23 -8.75
C HIS A 137 1.16 -15.89 -8.57
N ARG A 138 0.89 -14.88 -9.42
CA ARG A 138 1.43 -13.53 -9.25
C ARG A 138 0.95 -12.89 -7.95
N LEU A 139 -0.22 -13.29 -7.42
CA LEU A 139 -0.72 -12.78 -6.14
C LEU A 139 0.33 -12.92 -5.03
N LEU A 140 1.01 -14.07 -4.95
CA LEU A 140 2.03 -14.30 -3.94
C LEU A 140 3.24 -13.36 -4.10
N ALA A 141 3.63 -13.05 -5.33
CA ALA A 141 4.71 -12.11 -5.60
C ALA A 141 4.32 -10.68 -5.18
N TYR A 142 3.09 -10.25 -5.48
CA TYR A 142 2.57 -8.95 -5.03
C TYR A 142 2.48 -8.88 -3.51
N ALA A 143 1.88 -9.89 -2.86
CA ALA A 143 1.78 -9.96 -1.40
C ALA A 143 3.16 -9.87 -0.74
N PHE A 144 4.13 -10.64 -1.24
CA PHE A 144 5.49 -10.60 -0.72
C PHE A 144 6.11 -9.20 -0.84
N VAL A 145 6.04 -8.58 -2.02
CA VAL A 145 6.67 -7.27 -2.27
C VAL A 145 5.99 -6.16 -1.47
N MET A 146 4.66 -6.07 -1.52
CA MET A 146 3.90 -4.97 -0.92
C MET A 146 3.99 -5.01 0.60
N TYR A 147 3.77 -6.17 1.22
CA TYR A 147 3.87 -6.28 2.67
C TYR A 147 5.32 -6.21 3.16
N SER A 148 6.31 -6.70 2.40
CA SER A 148 7.73 -6.49 2.77
C SER A 148 8.13 -5.03 2.73
N ALA A 149 7.61 -4.25 1.76
CA ALA A 149 7.86 -2.81 1.69
C ALA A 149 7.26 -2.10 2.92
N LEU A 150 6.06 -2.48 3.34
CA LEU A 150 5.41 -1.91 4.51
C LEU A 150 6.15 -2.20 5.82
N PHE A 151 6.56 -3.45 6.05
CA PHE A 151 7.18 -3.85 7.32
C PHE A 151 8.64 -3.43 7.45
N ASN A 152 9.37 -3.31 6.34
CA ASN A 152 10.78 -2.92 6.35
C ASN A 152 10.95 -1.42 6.09
N GLY A 153 10.52 -0.94 4.91
CA GLY A 153 10.70 0.45 4.50
C GLY A 153 9.69 1.40 5.14
N GLY A 154 8.46 0.95 5.35
CA GLY A 154 7.38 1.79 5.89
C GLY A 154 7.65 2.33 7.30
N LYS A 155 8.43 1.63 8.13
CA LYS A 155 8.82 2.11 9.46
C LYS A 155 9.72 3.35 9.38
N VAL A 156 10.71 3.31 8.50
CA VAL A 156 11.62 4.44 8.27
C VAL A 156 10.87 5.66 7.73
N VAL A 157 9.93 5.43 6.79
CA VAL A 157 9.06 6.51 6.30
C VAL A 157 8.24 7.10 7.44
N ARG A 158 7.59 6.26 8.25
CA ARG A 158 6.79 6.72 9.39
C ARG A 158 7.62 7.54 10.39
N GLU A 159 8.83 7.10 10.73
CA GLU A 159 9.73 7.84 11.60
C GLU A 159 10.06 9.22 11.02
N MET A 160 10.34 9.29 9.72
CA MET A 160 10.58 10.56 9.02
C MET A 160 9.37 11.50 9.08
N LEU A 161 8.16 10.97 8.88
CA LEU A 161 6.92 11.75 8.98
C LEU A 161 6.78 12.35 10.38
N VAL A 162 6.88 11.52 11.42
CA VAL A 162 6.71 11.96 12.81
C VAL A 162 7.77 12.97 13.25
N GLN A 163 9.01 12.84 12.78
CA GLN A 163 10.11 13.72 13.18
C GLN A 163 10.14 15.06 12.44
N GLN A 164 9.58 15.13 11.23
CA GLN A 164 9.72 16.30 10.35
C GLN A 164 8.41 17.07 10.12
N THR A 165 7.36 16.76 10.89
CA THR A 165 6.05 17.43 10.80
C THR A 165 5.45 17.61 12.19
N ASP A 166 4.56 18.59 12.32
CA ASP A 166 3.78 18.87 13.53
C ASP A 166 2.30 18.49 13.33
N HIS A 167 1.51 18.62 14.38
CA HIS A 167 0.06 18.33 14.34
C HIS A 167 -0.68 19.25 13.36
N ASP A 168 -0.26 20.52 13.30
CA ASP A 168 -0.81 21.54 12.40
C ASP A 168 -0.63 21.17 10.92
N PHE A 169 0.55 20.63 10.56
CA PHE A 169 0.82 20.18 9.19
C PHE A 169 -0.19 19.13 8.71
N TRP A 170 -0.58 18.21 9.59
CA TRP A 170 -1.57 17.17 9.28
C TRP A 170 -3.02 17.63 9.44
N GLY A 171 -3.26 18.84 9.96
CA GLY A 171 -4.59 19.31 10.32
C GLY A 171 -5.18 18.57 11.52
N LEU A 172 -4.35 17.97 12.38
CA LEU A 172 -4.85 17.36 13.60
C LEU A 172 -5.26 18.49 14.56
N PRO A 173 -6.47 18.46 15.15
CA PRO A 173 -6.80 19.41 16.22
C PRO A 173 -5.79 19.23 17.36
N ASP A 174 -5.38 20.31 18.00
CA ASP A 174 -4.59 20.26 19.23
C ASP A 174 -5.29 19.31 20.21
N LEU A 175 -4.68 18.14 20.40
CA LEU A 175 -5.10 17.27 21.49
C LEU A 175 -4.77 18.02 22.77
N PRO A 176 -5.75 18.33 23.64
CA PRO A 176 -5.43 18.95 24.92
C PRO A 176 -4.40 18.06 25.60
N GLU A 177 -3.27 18.66 25.99
CA GLU A 177 -2.20 17.98 26.72
C GLU A 177 -2.86 17.14 27.82
N ALA A 178 -2.74 15.83 27.71
CA ALA A 178 -3.16 14.95 28.78
C ALA A 178 -2.31 15.36 29.99
N HIS A 179 -2.92 16.08 30.93
CA HIS A 179 -2.29 16.47 32.18
C HIS A 179 -1.56 15.25 32.72
N ALA A 180 -0.24 15.36 32.79
CA ALA A 180 0.62 14.41 33.44
C ALA A 180 0.37 14.54 34.95
N ASP A 181 -0.72 13.93 35.42
CA ASP A 181 -0.96 13.72 36.83
C ASP A 181 -0.33 12.38 37.24
N LEU A 182 0.94 12.46 37.68
CA LEU A 182 1.52 11.63 38.72
C LEU A 182 2.41 12.49 39.63
#